data_AF-A0A4P0XRJ3-F1
#
_entry.id   AF-A0A4P0XRJ3-F1
#
_cell.length_a   1.000
_cell.length_b   1.000
_cell.length_c   1.000
_cell.angle_alpha   90.00
_cell.angle_beta   90.00
_cell.angle_gamma   90.00
#
_symmetry.space_group_name_H-M   'P 1'
#
loop_
_entity.id
_entity.type
_entity.pdbx_description
1 polymer ?
#
loop_
_entity_poly.entity_id
_entity_poly.type
_entity_poly.pdbx_seq_one_letter_code
_entity_poly.pdbx_strand_id
1 'polypeptide(L)'
;MRTTALLTDMNQVLASSAGNAVEVREAVQFLTGEYRNPRLFDVTMALCVEMLISGKLAADDAEARAKLQAVLDNGKAAEVFGRMVAAQKGPSDFVENYANYLPTAMLSKAVYADTEGFISAMDTRALGMAVVSMGGGRRQASDTIDYSVGFTEMARLGDRVDGQRPLAVIHAKDENSWQEAAKAVKAAIKLDDKAPEITPTVYRRITE
;
A
#
# COMPACT_ATOMS: atom_id res chain seq x y z
N MET A 1 -29.49 -5.81 6.05
CA MET A 1 -28.12 -6.37 6.00
C MET A 1 -27.39 -5.83 7.22
N ARG A 2 -26.57 -6.64 7.90
CA ARG A 2 -25.78 -6.14 9.05
C ARG A 2 -24.55 -5.44 8.46
N THR A 3 -24.47 -4.12 8.64
CA THR A 3 -23.50 -3.27 7.95
C THR A 3 -22.97 -2.21 8.90
N THR A 4 -21.66 -1.99 8.87
CA THR A 4 -20.97 -0.90 9.56
C THR A 4 -20.05 -0.20 8.58
N ALA A 5 -19.63 1.03 8.90
CA ALA A 5 -18.67 1.78 8.11
C ALA A 5 -17.56 2.36 9.00
N LEU A 6 -16.35 2.46 8.45
CA LEU A 6 -15.20 3.08 9.10
C LEU A 6 -14.78 4.31 8.30
N LEU A 7 -14.53 5.42 9.00
CA LEU A 7 -13.86 6.58 8.41
C LEU A 7 -12.36 6.44 8.64
N THR A 8 -11.59 6.27 7.56
CA THR A 8 -10.15 5.96 7.60
C THR A 8 -9.31 7.03 6.91
N ASP A 9 -8.05 7.19 7.35
CA ASP A 9 -7.13 8.21 6.83
C ASP A 9 -6.61 7.91 5.42
N MET A 10 -6.72 8.89 4.53
CA MET A 10 -6.18 8.87 3.16
C MET A 10 -5.39 10.13 2.81
N ASN A 11 -4.84 10.81 3.82
CA ASN A 11 -3.99 11.99 3.66
C ASN A 11 -2.58 11.65 3.14
N GLN A 12 -2.26 10.36 3.03
CA GLN A 12 -1.03 9.82 2.46
C GLN A 12 -1.31 8.39 1.95
N VAL A 13 -0.40 7.82 1.16
CA VAL A 13 -0.51 6.42 0.69
C VAL A 13 -0.69 5.50 1.91
N LEU A 14 -1.65 4.57 1.84
CA LEU A 14 -1.96 3.68 2.98
C LEU A 14 -0.88 2.62 3.18
N ALA A 15 -0.53 1.94 2.08
CA ALA A 15 0.57 1.00 2.00
C ALA A 15 1.93 1.72 1.87
N SER A 16 3.01 0.95 1.81
CA SER A 16 4.35 1.45 1.46
C SER A 16 4.61 1.46 -0.05
N SER A 17 3.61 1.03 -0.84
CA SER A 17 3.62 0.96 -2.29
C SER A 17 2.35 1.52 -2.91
N ALA A 18 2.44 1.89 -4.19
CA ALA A 18 1.30 2.30 -5.02
C ALA A 18 1.53 1.85 -6.47
N GLY A 19 0.65 0.99 -7.00
CA GLY A 19 0.80 0.38 -8.33
C GLY A 19 0.00 -0.91 -8.47
N ASN A 20 0.53 -1.89 -9.21
CA ASN A 20 -0.13 -3.20 -9.35
C ASN A 20 0.72 -4.32 -8.77
N ALA A 21 1.80 -4.72 -9.45
CA ALA A 21 2.66 -5.81 -8.97
C ALA A 21 3.33 -5.46 -7.64
N VAL A 22 3.71 -4.19 -7.45
CA VAL A 22 4.33 -3.72 -6.20
C VAL A 22 3.40 -3.85 -4.99
N GLU A 23 2.09 -3.64 -5.16
CA GLU A 23 1.10 -3.81 -4.09
C GLU A 23 0.81 -5.29 -3.83
N VAL A 24 0.77 -6.13 -4.87
CA VAL A 24 0.63 -7.59 -4.69
C VAL A 24 1.83 -8.16 -3.91
N ARG A 25 3.05 -7.69 -4.21
CA ARG A 25 4.24 -8.04 -3.43
C ARG A 25 4.09 -7.64 -1.96
N GLU A 26 3.69 -6.41 -1.67
CA GLU A 26 3.49 -5.95 -0.29
C GLU A 26 2.39 -6.75 0.42
N ALA A 27 1.32 -7.14 -0.27
CA ALA A 27 0.27 -8.00 0.28
C ALA A 27 0.81 -9.40 0.68
N VAL A 28 1.66 -10.02 -0.15
CA VAL A 28 2.30 -11.29 0.20
C VAL A 28 3.21 -11.12 1.42
N GLN A 29 4.10 -10.11 1.40
CA GLN A 29 4.99 -9.81 2.52
C GLN A 29 4.25 -9.52 3.83
N PHE A 30 3.09 -8.86 3.73
CA PHE A 30 2.21 -8.60 4.87
C PHE A 30 1.67 -9.90 5.47
N LEU A 31 1.17 -10.80 4.62
CA LEU A 31 0.58 -12.06 5.03
C LEU A 31 1.62 -13.05 5.58
N THR A 32 2.83 -13.07 5.01
CA THR A 32 3.94 -13.92 5.49
C THR A 32 4.66 -13.36 6.70
N GLY A 33 4.42 -12.08 7.04
CA GLY A 33 5.07 -11.40 8.16
C GLY A 33 6.48 -10.87 7.86
N GLU A 34 6.90 -10.88 6.60
CA GLU A 34 8.18 -10.30 6.15
C GLU A 34 8.22 -8.79 6.37
N TYR A 35 7.12 -8.10 6.04
CA TYR A 35 6.98 -6.66 6.24
C TYR A 35 5.50 -6.27 6.40
N ARG A 36 5.19 -5.44 7.41
CA ARG A 36 3.83 -4.92 7.64
C ARG A 36 3.91 -3.42 7.88
N ASN A 37 3.42 -2.62 6.93
CA ASN A 37 3.26 -1.18 7.16
C ASN A 37 2.25 -0.98 8.32
N PRO A 38 2.59 -0.19 9.37
CA PRO A 38 1.74 -0.06 10.55
C PRO A 38 0.37 0.57 10.24
N ARG A 39 0.30 1.54 9.33
CA ARG A 39 -0.98 2.19 8.97
C ARG A 39 -1.87 1.25 8.18
N LEU A 40 -1.29 0.53 7.22
CA LEU A 40 -2.00 -0.51 6.46
C LEU A 40 -2.51 -1.61 7.40
N PHE A 41 -1.68 -2.02 8.37
CA PHE A 41 -2.05 -3.02 9.36
C PHE A 41 -3.26 -2.58 10.19
N ASP A 42 -3.23 -1.36 10.74
CA ASP A 42 -4.33 -0.83 11.56
C ASP A 42 -5.67 -0.83 10.82
N VAL A 43 -5.69 -0.27 9.60
CA VAL A 43 -6.91 -0.19 8.78
C VAL A 43 -7.39 -1.59 8.37
N THR A 44 -6.48 -2.48 7.97
CA THR A 44 -6.82 -3.85 7.58
C THR A 44 -7.42 -4.63 8.76
N MET A 45 -6.80 -4.55 9.93
CA MET A 45 -7.31 -5.20 11.14
C MET A 45 -8.67 -4.64 11.54
N ALA A 46 -8.86 -3.32 11.52
CA ALA A 46 -10.13 -2.69 11.86
C ALA A 46 -11.27 -3.13 10.92
N LEU A 47 -11.02 -3.18 9.61
CA LEU A 47 -12.01 -3.66 8.63
C LEU A 47 -12.37 -5.13 8.88
N CYS A 48 -11.37 -5.99 9.10
CA CYS A 48 -11.61 -7.41 9.36
C CYS A 48 -12.34 -7.67 10.67
N VAL A 49 -12.10 -6.88 11.73
CA VAL A 49 -12.86 -6.98 12.98
C VAL A 49 -14.35 -6.77 12.73
N GLU A 50 -14.72 -5.72 11.98
CA GLU A 50 -16.12 -5.45 11.65
C GLU A 50 -16.76 -6.57 10.83
N MET A 51 -15.99 -7.19 9.91
CA MET A 51 -16.45 -8.35 9.15
C MET A 51 -16.73 -9.55 10.05
N LEU A 52 -15.85 -9.86 11.01
CA LEU A 52 -16.04 -10.98 11.93
C LEU A 52 -17.25 -10.77 12.85
N ILE A 53 -17.42 -9.57 13.42
CA ILE A 53 -18.55 -9.26 14.30
C ILE A 53 -19.87 -9.26 13.51
N SER A 54 -19.91 -8.62 12.34
CA SER A 54 -21.10 -8.60 11.48
C SER A 54 -21.48 -9.99 10.99
N GLY A 55 -20.48 -10.82 10.71
CA GLY A 55 -20.62 -12.24 10.34
C GLY A 55 -20.89 -13.19 11.50
N LYS A 56 -20.95 -12.70 12.75
CA LYS A 56 -21.12 -13.51 13.98
C LYS A 56 -20.02 -14.58 14.18
N LEU A 57 -18.80 -14.28 13.75
CA LEU A 57 -17.61 -15.12 13.91
C LEU A 57 -16.75 -14.71 15.13
N ALA A 58 -17.07 -13.57 15.74
CA ALA A 58 -16.54 -13.09 17.01
C ALA A 58 -17.61 -12.27 17.74
N ALA A 59 -17.58 -12.28 19.07
CA ALA A 59 -18.53 -11.54 19.92
C ALA A 59 -18.15 -10.06 20.08
N ASP A 60 -16.86 -9.76 20.11
CA ASP A 60 -16.32 -8.42 20.37
C ASP A 60 -14.98 -8.17 19.63
N ASP A 61 -14.44 -6.95 19.78
CA ASP A 61 -13.20 -6.52 19.14
C ASP A 61 -11.98 -7.35 19.62
N ALA A 62 -11.91 -7.66 20.91
CA ALA A 62 -10.78 -8.40 21.49
C ALA A 62 -10.71 -9.83 20.93
N GLU A 63 -11.85 -10.53 20.90
CA GLU A 63 -11.94 -11.87 20.31
C GLU A 63 -11.63 -11.83 18.80
N ALA A 64 -12.18 -10.84 18.08
CA ALA A 64 -11.95 -10.70 16.64
C ALA A 64 -10.46 -10.46 16.32
N ARG A 65 -9.81 -9.53 17.04
CA ARG A 65 -8.38 -9.26 16.87
C ARG A 65 -7.52 -10.47 17.21
N ALA A 66 -7.83 -11.18 18.29
CA ALA A 66 -7.10 -12.40 18.65
C ALA A 66 -7.17 -13.47 17.55
N LYS A 67 -8.35 -13.69 16.96
CA LYS A 67 -8.52 -14.63 15.83
C LYS A 67 -7.74 -14.19 14.59
N LEU A 68 -7.82 -12.92 14.22
CA LEU A 68 -7.13 -12.35 13.06
C LEU A 68 -5.61 -12.42 13.22
N GLN A 69 -5.10 -12.01 14.38
CA GLN A 69 -3.68 -12.07 14.69
C GLN A 69 -3.17 -13.52 14.66
N ALA A 70 -3.92 -14.46 15.24
CA ALA A 70 -3.54 -15.86 15.23
C ALA A 70 -3.38 -16.42 13.80
N VAL A 71 -4.26 -16.05 12.85
CA VAL A 71 -4.15 -16.54 11.46
C VAL A 71 -3.07 -15.84 10.64
N LEU A 72 -2.68 -14.62 11.02
CA LEU A 72 -1.51 -13.94 10.47
C LEU A 72 -0.22 -14.58 10.96
N ASP A 73 -0.14 -14.96 12.24
CA ASP A 73 1.10 -15.46 12.86
C ASP A 73 1.33 -16.94 12.59
N ASN A 74 0.27 -17.73 12.42
CA ASN A 74 0.39 -19.16 12.10
C ASN A 74 0.44 -19.47 10.59
N GLY A 75 0.46 -18.45 9.72
CA GLY A 75 0.57 -18.59 8.27
C GLY A 75 -0.72 -18.98 7.54
N LYS A 76 -1.83 -19.26 8.23
CA LYS A 76 -3.11 -19.64 7.56
C LYS A 76 -3.63 -18.56 6.64
N ALA A 77 -3.42 -17.28 6.97
CA ALA A 77 -3.82 -16.18 6.10
C ALA A 77 -3.09 -16.22 4.75
N ALA A 78 -1.78 -16.47 4.76
CA ALA A 78 -0.97 -16.64 3.55
C ALA A 78 -1.35 -17.92 2.78
N GLU A 79 -1.59 -19.03 3.48
CA GLU A 79 -2.04 -20.29 2.87
C GLU A 79 -3.35 -20.10 2.09
N VAL A 80 -4.34 -19.44 2.69
CA VAL A 80 -5.63 -19.16 2.05
C VAL A 80 -5.45 -18.24 0.83
N PHE A 81 -4.58 -17.24 0.92
CA PHE A 81 -4.25 -16.39 -0.23
C PHE A 81 -3.63 -17.20 -1.39
N GLY A 82 -2.65 -18.07 -1.11
CA GLY A 82 -2.06 -18.95 -2.13
C GLY A 82 -3.08 -19.89 -2.77
N ARG A 83 -3.94 -20.51 -1.97
CA ARG A 83 -5.06 -21.34 -2.45
C ARG A 83 -6.04 -20.55 -3.32
N MET A 84 -6.34 -19.31 -2.95
CA MET A 84 -7.20 -18.42 -3.72
C MET A 84 -6.60 -18.08 -5.08
N VAL A 85 -5.29 -17.79 -5.13
CA VAL A 85 -4.55 -17.53 -6.38
C VAL A 85 -4.60 -18.76 -7.29
N ALA A 86 -4.26 -19.95 -6.77
CA ALA A 86 -4.29 -21.20 -7.52
C ALA A 86 -5.69 -21.54 -8.05
N ALA A 87 -6.72 -21.36 -7.24
CA ALA A 87 -8.11 -21.59 -7.63
C ALA A 87 -8.57 -20.67 -8.79
N GLN A 88 -7.95 -19.51 -8.94
CA GLN A 88 -8.20 -18.55 -10.02
C GLN A 88 -7.19 -18.65 -11.16
N LYS A 89 -6.53 -19.82 -11.32
CA LYS A 89 -5.56 -20.13 -12.38
C LYS A 89 -4.23 -19.37 -12.29
N GLY A 90 -3.94 -18.74 -11.16
CA GLY A 90 -2.58 -18.29 -10.85
C GLY A 90 -1.66 -19.45 -10.46
N PRO A 91 -0.36 -19.18 -10.24
CA PRO A 91 0.60 -20.21 -9.85
C PRO A 91 0.28 -20.84 -8.49
N SER A 92 0.50 -22.15 -8.35
CA SER A 92 0.21 -22.89 -7.10
C SER A 92 1.20 -22.60 -5.98
N ASP A 93 2.39 -22.12 -6.32
CA ASP A 93 3.52 -21.78 -5.45
C ASP A 93 3.76 -20.25 -5.41
N PHE A 94 2.71 -19.47 -5.67
CA PHE A 94 2.82 -18.02 -5.80
C PHE A 94 3.32 -17.34 -4.52
N VAL A 95 2.91 -17.81 -3.33
CA VAL A 95 3.29 -17.16 -2.06
C VAL A 95 4.79 -17.32 -1.79
N GLU A 96 5.36 -18.45 -2.15
CA GLU A 96 6.77 -18.77 -1.95
C GLU A 96 7.66 -18.17 -3.06
N ASN A 97 7.13 -18.05 -4.28
CA ASN A 97 7.88 -17.67 -5.48
C ASN A 97 7.35 -16.41 -6.17
N TYR A 98 6.63 -15.53 -5.47
CA TYR A 98 5.98 -14.35 -6.06
C TYR A 98 6.95 -13.48 -6.87
N ALA A 99 8.22 -13.39 -6.46
CA ALA A 99 9.25 -12.62 -7.14
C ALA A 99 9.55 -13.11 -8.56
N ASN A 100 9.31 -14.40 -8.86
CA ASN A 100 9.50 -14.97 -10.20
C ASN A 100 8.29 -14.73 -11.12
N TYR A 101 7.11 -14.48 -10.54
CA TYR A 101 5.86 -14.32 -11.28
C TYR A 101 5.47 -12.86 -11.49
N LEU A 102 5.79 -12.00 -10.53
CA LEU A 102 5.47 -10.58 -10.62
C LEU A 102 6.40 -9.88 -11.62
N PRO A 103 5.85 -9.09 -12.56
CA PRO A 103 6.66 -8.39 -13.54
C PRO A 103 7.53 -7.33 -12.86
N THR A 104 8.80 -7.28 -13.24
CA THR A 104 9.76 -6.29 -12.75
C THR A 104 9.90 -5.16 -13.75
N ALA A 105 9.89 -3.92 -13.28
CA ALA A 105 10.05 -2.75 -14.13
C ALA A 105 11.46 -2.66 -14.70
N MET A 106 11.60 -2.11 -15.91
CA MET A 106 12.89 -1.97 -16.58
C MET A 106 13.87 -1.08 -15.80
N LEU A 107 13.37 -0.03 -15.14
CA LEU A 107 14.15 0.91 -14.35
C LEU A 107 13.53 1.07 -12.96
N SER A 108 14.33 0.80 -11.92
CA SER A 108 13.96 1.04 -10.53
C SER A 108 14.97 1.99 -9.89
N LYS A 109 14.53 3.19 -9.50
CA LYS A 109 15.43 4.22 -8.98
C LYS A 109 14.74 5.15 -7.98
N ALA A 110 15.45 5.44 -6.89
CA ALA A 110 15.00 6.32 -5.81
C ALA A 110 14.88 7.78 -6.28
N VAL A 111 13.81 8.46 -5.83
CA VAL A 111 13.65 9.91 -5.97
C VAL A 111 13.84 10.59 -4.62
N TYR A 112 14.86 11.43 -4.51
CA TYR A 112 15.15 12.23 -3.33
C TYR A 112 14.52 13.60 -3.44
N ALA A 113 14.18 14.21 -2.30
CA ALA A 113 13.73 15.59 -2.27
C ALA A 113 14.86 16.57 -2.66
N ASP A 114 14.49 17.76 -3.11
CA ASP A 114 15.46 18.81 -3.47
C ASP A 114 16.09 19.46 -2.23
N THR A 115 15.44 19.34 -1.08
CA THR A 115 15.89 19.84 0.23
C THR A 115 15.59 18.80 1.30
N GLU A 116 16.31 18.86 2.43
CA GLU A 116 16.01 18.03 3.59
C GLU A 116 14.85 18.62 4.39
N GLY A 117 14.09 17.78 5.09
CA GLY A 117 13.00 18.23 5.95
C GLY A 117 12.08 17.09 6.38
N PHE A 118 10.97 17.43 7.01
CA PHE A 118 9.93 16.47 7.37
C PHE A 118 8.78 16.53 6.36
N ILE A 119 8.28 15.38 5.93
CA ILE A 119 7.10 15.33 5.07
C ILE A 119 5.88 15.87 5.85
N SER A 120 5.38 17.03 5.42
CA SER A 120 4.29 17.74 6.08
C SER A 120 2.94 17.56 5.40
N ALA A 121 2.94 17.32 4.08
CA ALA A 121 1.72 17.03 3.32
C ALA A 121 2.02 16.16 2.10
N MET A 122 1.02 15.40 1.67
CA MET A 122 1.07 14.53 0.50
C MET A 122 -0.23 14.62 -0.29
N ASP A 123 -0.15 15.03 -1.56
CA ASP A 123 -1.29 14.97 -2.48
C ASP A 123 -1.42 13.54 -3.05
N THR A 124 -2.20 12.71 -2.36
CA THR A 124 -2.43 11.30 -2.74
C THR A 124 -3.14 11.17 -4.09
N ARG A 125 -3.95 12.16 -4.48
CA ARG A 125 -4.58 12.19 -5.79
C ARG A 125 -3.53 12.40 -6.87
N ALA A 126 -2.62 13.37 -6.69
CA ALA A 126 -1.54 13.62 -7.62
C ALA A 126 -0.62 12.40 -7.75
N LEU A 127 -0.30 11.71 -6.64
CA LEU A 127 0.45 10.46 -6.68
C LEU A 127 -0.27 9.35 -7.47
N GLY A 128 -1.58 9.15 -7.24
CA GLY A 128 -2.38 8.21 -8.03
C GLY A 128 -2.36 8.55 -9.52
N MET A 129 -2.48 9.83 -9.87
CA MET A 129 -2.40 10.29 -11.26
C MET A 129 -1.00 10.12 -11.87
N ALA A 130 0.06 10.19 -11.05
CA ALA A 130 1.42 9.89 -11.48
C ALA A 130 1.55 8.40 -11.86
N VAL A 131 1.00 7.47 -11.06
CA VAL A 131 0.94 6.03 -11.41
C VAL A 131 0.17 5.79 -12.71
N VAL A 132 -0.99 6.43 -12.88
CA VAL A 132 -1.75 6.37 -14.14
C VAL A 132 -0.91 6.88 -15.31
N SER A 133 -0.15 7.95 -15.12
CA SER A 133 0.68 8.56 -16.17
C SER A 133 1.87 7.68 -16.56
N MET A 134 2.45 6.95 -15.61
CA MET A 134 3.50 5.95 -15.87
C MET A 134 3.01 4.72 -16.65
N GLY A 135 1.69 4.49 -16.68
CA GLY A 135 1.08 3.32 -17.31
C GLY A 135 0.55 2.25 -16.34
N GLY A 136 0.59 2.52 -15.02
CA GLY A 136 0.03 1.64 -13.98
C GLY A 136 -1.48 1.77 -13.81
N GLY A 137 -2.14 2.54 -14.69
CA GLY A 137 -3.57 2.78 -14.67
C GLY A 137 -4.08 3.17 -16.04
N ARG A 138 -5.40 3.33 -16.14
CA ARG A 138 -6.09 3.63 -17.40
C ARG A 138 -6.54 5.08 -17.43
N ARG A 139 -6.28 5.78 -18.55
CA ARG A 139 -6.88 7.10 -18.81
C ARG A 139 -8.24 6.94 -19.49
N GLN A 140 -8.34 5.93 -20.34
CA GLN A 140 -9.57 5.45 -20.98
C GLN A 140 -9.68 3.93 -20.81
N ALA A 141 -10.90 3.39 -20.85
CA ALA A 141 -11.15 1.98 -20.53
C ALA A 141 -10.33 0.96 -21.37
N SER A 142 -9.95 1.33 -22.60
CA SER A 142 -9.19 0.49 -23.53
C SER A 142 -7.68 0.47 -23.31
N ASP A 143 -7.14 1.31 -22.44
CA ASP A 143 -5.69 1.39 -22.25
C ASP A 143 -5.13 0.10 -21.63
N THR A 144 -3.99 -0.34 -22.16
CA THR A 144 -3.21 -1.43 -21.57
C THR A 144 -2.42 -0.91 -20.38
N ILE A 145 -2.35 -1.72 -19.33
CA ILE A 145 -1.60 -1.40 -18.10
C ILE A 145 -0.25 -2.10 -18.17
N ASP A 146 0.81 -1.37 -17.80
CA ASP A 146 2.08 -1.96 -17.39
C ASP A 146 1.98 -2.27 -15.90
N TYR A 147 1.89 -3.55 -15.53
CA TYR A 147 1.70 -3.94 -14.13
C TYR A 147 2.96 -3.78 -13.28
N SER A 148 4.11 -3.54 -13.90
CA SER A 148 5.40 -3.45 -13.21
C SER A 148 5.67 -2.05 -12.63
N VAL A 149 5.04 -1.01 -13.19
CA VAL A 149 5.30 0.37 -12.78
C VAL A 149 4.56 0.75 -11.50
N GLY A 150 5.12 1.72 -10.78
CA GLY A 150 4.56 2.19 -9.51
C GLY A 150 5.61 2.76 -8.57
N PHE A 151 5.23 2.90 -7.32
CA PHE A 151 6.08 3.37 -6.23
C PHE A 151 6.24 2.29 -5.17
N THR A 152 7.43 2.21 -4.57
CA THR A 152 7.68 1.49 -3.32
C THR A 152 8.48 2.36 -2.36
N GLU A 153 8.62 1.90 -1.11
CA GLU A 153 9.37 2.64 -0.09
C GLU A 153 8.86 4.07 0.06
N MET A 154 7.54 4.25 -0.05
CA MET A 154 6.89 5.55 0.12
C MET A 154 7.19 6.08 1.54
N ALA A 155 7.83 7.23 1.60
CA ALA A 155 8.03 7.94 2.85
C ALA A 155 6.69 8.48 3.38
N ARG A 156 6.51 8.51 4.69
CA ARG A 156 5.24 8.84 5.35
C ARG A 156 5.25 10.26 5.88
N LEU A 157 4.06 10.81 6.13
CA LEU A 157 3.92 12.07 6.87
C LEU A 157 4.68 11.96 8.20
N GLY A 158 5.51 12.96 8.49
CA GLY A 158 6.39 12.99 9.66
C GLY A 158 7.72 12.25 9.52
N ASP A 159 7.95 11.49 8.45
CA ASP A 159 9.30 10.98 8.17
C ASP A 159 10.21 12.16 7.76
N ARG A 160 11.43 12.19 8.34
CA ARG A 160 12.50 13.07 7.85
C ARG A 160 13.11 12.48 6.58
N VAL A 161 13.27 13.30 5.55
CA VAL A 161 13.93 12.95 4.28
C VAL A 161 15.18 13.80 4.09
N ASP A 162 16.18 13.21 3.44
CA ASP A 162 17.50 13.81 3.21
C ASP A 162 18.19 13.11 2.02
N GLY A 163 19.49 13.32 1.82
CA GLY A 163 20.26 12.66 0.77
C GLY A 163 20.41 11.15 0.90
N GLN A 164 19.98 10.55 2.02
CA GLN A 164 20.01 9.10 2.29
C GLN A 164 18.61 8.49 2.31
N ARG A 165 17.58 9.26 2.69
CA ARG A 165 16.20 8.81 2.70
C ARG A 165 15.38 9.43 1.56
N PRO A 166 14.98 8.63 0.54
CA PRO A 166 14.20 9.13 -0.57
C PRO A 166 12.74 9.40 -0.18
N LEU A 167 12.03 10.11 -1.05
CA LEU A 167 10.57 10.25 -0.99
C LEU A 167 9.87 8.94 -1.35
N ALA A 168 10.41 8.24 -2.34
CA ALA A 168 9.95 6.94 -2.84
C ALA A 168 11.02 6.30 -3.74
N VAL A 169 10.85 5.01 -4.02
CA VAL A 169 11.50 4.32 -5.15
C VAL A 169 10.50 4.20 -6.29
N ILE A 170 10.87 4.70 -7.47
CA ILE A 170 10.03 4.68 -8.67
C ILE A 170 10.42 3.47 -9.52
N HIS A 171 9.41 2.68 -9.88
CA HIS A 171 9.47 1.58 -10.84
C HIS A 171 8.88 2.08 -12.16
N ALA A 172 9.72 2.23 -13.18
CA ALA A 172 9.37 2.82 -14.47
C ALA A 172 9.81 1.93 -15.63
N LYS A 173 9.13 2.08 -16.76
CA LYS A 173 9.43 1.35 -18.01
C LYS A 173 10.63 1.89 -18.78
N ASP A 174 11.02 3.15 -18.55
CA ASP A 174 12.16 3.82 -19.17
C ASP A 174 12.55 5.08 -18.38
N GLU A 175 13.68 5.71 -18.72
CA GLU A 175 14.19 6.92 -18.04
C GLU A 175 13.25 8.12 -18.21
N ASN A 176 12.58 8.29 -19.35
CA ASN A 176 11.67 9.43 -19.56
C ASN A 176 10.46 9.34 -18.63
N SER A 177 9.86 8.16 -18.54
CA SER A 177 8.77 7.86 -17.61
C SER A 177 9.21 8.06 -16.15
N TRP A 178 10.45 7.66 -15.81
CA TRP A 178 11.01 7.91 -14.48
C TRP A 178 11.15 9.40 -14.17
N GLN A 179 11.65 10.21 -15.11
CA GLN A 179 11.81 11.66 -14.92
C GLN A 179 10.46 12.37 -14.71
N GLU A 180 9.44 12.01 -15.50
CA GLU A 180 8.08 12.54 -15.34
C GLU A 180 7.49 12.19 -13.97
N ALA A 181 7.64 10.93 -13.56
CA ALA A 181 7.19 10.45 -12.26
C ALA A 181 7.95 11.11 -11.10
N ALA A 182 9.26 11.27 -11.21
CA ALA A 182 10.08 11.93 -10.20
C ALA A 182 9.65 13.39 -9.97
N LYS A 183 9.37 14.11 -11.06
CA LYS A 183 8.80 15.47 -10.99
C LYS A 183 7.43 15.47 -10.31
N ALA A 184 6.56 14.52 -10.64
CA ALA A 184 5.23 14.42 -10.06
C ALA A 184 5.27 14.09 -8.56
N VAL A 185 6.12 13.16 -8.14
CA VAL A 185 6.31 12.79 -6.72
C VAL A 185 6.82 13.99 -5.92
N LYS A 186 7.85 14.68 -6.42
CA LYS A 186 8.38 15.90 -5.78
C LYS A 186 7.33 17.00 -5.65
N ALA A 187 6.48 17.19 -6.67
CA ALA A 187 5.43 18.20 -6.64
C ALA A 187 4.27 17.84 -5.69
N ALA A 188 4.01 16.54 -5.49
CA ALA A 188 2.92 16.05 -4.65
C ALA A 188 3.29 16.03 -3.15
N ILE A 189 4.57 16.03 -2.79
CA ILE A 189 5.03 15.94 -1.41
C ILE A 189 5.62 17.28 -0.95
N LYS A 190 5.09 17.82 0.15
CA LYS A 190 5.60 19.04 0.77
C LYS A 190 6.46 18.70 1.98
N LEU A 191 7.53 19.47 2.15
CA LEU A 191 8.40 19.40 3.31
C LEU A 191 8.23 20.62 4.20
N ASP A 192 8.52 20.46 5.48
CA ASP A 192 8.57 21.52 6.49
C ASP A 192 9.71 21.25 7.48
N ASP A 193 10.05 22.25 8.29
CA ASP A 193 11.13 22.17 9.30
C ASP A 193 10.73 21.29 10.49
N LYS A 194 9.43 21.04 10.67
CA LYS A 194 8.86 20.24 11.76
C LYS A 194 7.89 19.20 11.23
N ALA A 195 7.88 18.03 11.87
CA ALA A 195 6.88 17.01 11.58
C ALA A 195 5.46 17.52 11.89
N PRO A 196 4.45 17.17 11.06
CA PRO A 196 3.06 17.51 11.32
C PRO A 196 2.51 16.74 12.53
N GLU A 197 1.38 17.18 13.06
CA GLU A 197 0.65 16.40 14.08
C GLU A 197 0.19 15.05 13.52
N ILE A 198 0.24 14.02 14.36
CA ILE A 198 -0.15 12.66 13.99
C ILE A 198 -1.68 12.59 13.90
N THR A 199 -2.19 12.14 12.76
CA THR A 199 -3.62 11.85 12.58
C THR A 199 -3.93 10.37 12.85
N PRO A 200 -5.13 10.05 13.36
CA PRO A 200 -5.53 8.66 13.55
C PRO A 200 -5.73 7.96 12.21
N THR A 201 -5.37 6.67 12.12
CA THR A 201 -5.58 5.84 10.92
C THR A 201 -7.06 5.48 10.72
N VAL A 202 -7.80 5.30 11.83
CA VAL A 202 -9.24 5.07 11.86
C VAL A 202 -9.88 6.12 12.78
N TYR A 203 -10.65 7.04 12.21
CA TYR A 203 -11.25 8.17 12.92
C TYR A 203 -12.48 7.76 13.72
N ARG A 204 -13.38 6.99 13.10
CA ARG A 204 -14.61 6.54 13.77
C ARG A 204 -15.23 5.34 13.08
N ARG A 205 -16.03 4.64 13.88
CA ARG A 205 -16.98 3.62 13.45
C ARG A 205 -18.39 4.21 13.35
N ILE A 206 -19.14 3.77 12.34
CA ILE A 206 -20.53 4.14 12.10
C ILE A 206 -21.35 2.84 12.09
N THR A 207 -22.35 2.77 12.97
CA THR A 207 -23.31 1.67 13.06
C THR A 207 -24.73 2.23 13.06
N GLU A 208 -25.71 1.34 12.87
CA GLU A 208 -27.11 1.61 13.19
C GLU A 208 -27.30 2.01 14.66
#